data_AF-A0A9D2JER2-F1
#
_entry.id   AF-A0A9D2JER2-F1
#
_cell.length_a   1.000
_cell.length_b   1.000
_cell.length_c   1.000
_cell.angle_alpha   90.00
_cell.angle_beta   90.00
_cell.angle_gamma   90.00
#
_symmetry.space_group_name_H-M   'P 1'
#
loop_
_entity.id
_entity.type
_entity.pdbx_description
1 polymer ?
#
loop_
_entity_poly.entity_id
_entity_poly.type
_entity_poly.pdbx_seq_one_letter_code
_entity_poly.pdbx_strand_id
1 'polypeptide(L)' 'QVKFGTLGLFRATDIPDIHAIYVEKDELLDVAYGGKGIGEIATIPTAPAVQNAYRALTGELQCELPLKHSYYARG' A
#
# COMPACT_ATOMS: atom_id res chain seq x y z
N GLN A 1 17.17 17.58 14.67
CA GLN A 1 16.38 16.38 15.01
C GLN A 1 15.08 16.42 14.23
N VAL A 2 14.76 15.38 13.46
CA VAL A 2 13.48 15.29 12.72
C VAL A 2 12.37 14.92 13.70
N LYS A 3 11.20 15.57 13.61
CA LYS A 3 10.05 15.30 14.48
C LYS A 3 9.10 14.34 13.78
N PHE A 4 8.46 13.41 14.48
CA PHE A 4 7.52 12.46 13.87
C PHE A 4 6.40 13.16 13.07
N GLY A 5 5.90 14.30 13.56
CA GLY A 5 4.87 15.09 12.86
C GLY A 5 5.31 15.73 11.55
N THR A 6 6.61 15.71 11.21
CA THR A 6 7.15 16.27 9.97
C THR A 6 7.51 15.20 8.93
N LEU A 7 7.19 13.92 9.19
CA LEU A 7 7.52 12.80 8.30
C LEU A 7 6.48 12.54 7.19
N GLY A 8 5.39 13.31 7.17
CA GLY A 8 4.33 13.13 6.17
C GLY A 8 3.55 11.80 6.29
N LEU A 9 3.64 11.13 7.45
CA LEU A 9 2.86 9.93 7.74
C LEU A 9 1.37 10.26 7.82
N PHE A 10 0.52 9.33 7.37
CA PHE A 10 -0.93 9.46 7.51
C PHE A 10 -1.32 9.60 8.99
N ARG A 11 -2.25 10.51 9.26
CA ARG A 11 -3.00 10.51 10.52
C ARG A 11 -4.15 9.51 10.41
N ALA A 12 -4.72 9.14 11.55
CA ALA A 12 -5.87 8.23 11.59
C ALA A 12 -7.06 8.71 10.74
N THR A 13 -7.23 10.02 10.57
CA THR A 13 -8.29 10.64 9.74
C THR A 13 -7.98 10.65 8.25
N ASP A 14 -6.73 10.43 7.85
CA ASP A 14 -6.28 10.54 6.46
C ASP A 14 -6.26 9.18 5.75
N ILE A 15 -6.47 8.07 6.48
CA ILE A 15 -6.50 6.74 5.89
C ILE A 15 -7.76 6.58 5.03
N PRO A 16 -7.67 5.92 3.86
CA PRO A 16 -8.85 5.55 3.10
C PRO A 16 -9.62 4.43 3.81
N ASP A 17 -10.85 4.18 3.37
CA ASP A 17 -11.57 2.95 3.73
C ASP A 17 -10.83 1.72 3.17
N ILE A 18 -10.69 0.67 3.99
CA ILE A 18 -9.93 -0.54 3.65
C ILE A 18 -10.85 -1.76 3.80
N HIS A 19 -11.17 -2.38 2.66
CA HIS A 19 -11.89 -3.64 2.61
C HIS A 19 -10.92 -4.80 2.38
N ALA A 20 -10.73 -5.64 3.40
CA ALA A 20 -9.87 -6.82 3.33
C ALA A 20 -10.64 -8.04 2.83
N ILE A 21 -10.12 -8.69 1.78
CA ILE A 21 -10.64 -9.95 1.27
C ILE A 21 -9.67 -11.06 1.66
N TYR A 22 -10.12 -11.98 2.50
CA TYR A 22 -9.33 -13.14 2.90
C TYR A 22 -9.45 -14.23 1.83
N VAL A 23 -8.28 -14.77 1.42
CA VAL A 23 -8.19 -15.83 0.44
C VAL A 23 -7.47 -17.01 1.07
N GLU A 24 -8.17 -18.13 1.14
CA GLU A 24 -7.67 -19.39 1.69
C GLU A 24 -7.50 -20.41 0.56
N LYS A 25 -6.74 -21.47 0.83
CA LYS A 25 -6.64 -22.63 -0.05
C LYS A 25 -7.33 -23.81 0.61
N ASP A 26 -8.03 -24.62 -0.18
CA ASP A 26 -8.70 -25.84 0.30
C ASP A 26 -7.70 -26.84 0.87
N GLU A 27 -6.51 -26.90 0.28
CA GLU A 27 -5.43 -27.78 0.68
C GLU A 27 -4.53 -27.09 1.72
N LEU A 28 -4.55 -27.60 2.94
CA LEU A 28 -3.68 -27.12 4.01
C LEU A 28 -2.25 -27.60 3.80
N LEU A 29 -1.28 -26.75 4.15
CA LEU A 29 0.11 -27.16 4.26
C LEU A 29 0.27 -28.03 5.51
N ASP A 30 1.16 -29.02 5.43
CA ASP A 30 1.48 -29.93 6.54
C ASP A 30 2.06 -29.23 7.79
N VAL A 31 2.43 -27.95 7.65
CA VAL A 31 3.01 -27.12 8.69
C VAL A 31 2.05 -25.98 9.07
N ALA A 32 2.02 -25.65 10.36
CA ALA A 32 1.26 -24.52 10.90
C ALA A 32 -0.23 -24.49 10.48
N TYR A 33 -0.84 -25.66 10.24
CA TYR A 33 -2.21 -25.81 9.76
C TYR A 33 -2.52 -24.97 8.50
N GLY A 34 -1.58 -24.87 7.57
CA GLY A 34 -1.75 -24.07 6.34
C GLY A 34 -1.54 -22.55 6.51
N GLY A 35 -1.26 -22.07 7.72
CA GLY A 35 -1.02 -20.66 8.01
C GLY A 35 0.17 -20.08 7.23
N LYS A 36 0.03 -18.83 6.77
CA LYS A 36 1.06 -18.10 6.03
C LYS A 36 1.30 -16.71 6.61
N GLY A 37 2.55 -16.26 6.51
CA GLY A 37 2.89 -14.88 6.84
C GLY A 37 2.30 -13.91 5.83
N ILE A 38 1.46 -12.98 6.30
CA ILE A 38 0.80 -11.97 5.45
C ILE A 38 1.23 -10.54 5.76
N GLY A 39 2.04 -10.32 6.81
CA GLY A 39 2.39 -8.98 7.30
C GLY A 39 3.02 -8.09 6.22
N GLU A 40 4.09 -8.55 5.58
CA GLU A 40 4.75 -7.80 4.50
C GLU A 40 3.92 -7.81 3.21
N ILE A 41 3.33 -8.97 2.87
CA ILE A 41 2.55 -9.17 1.65
C ILE A 41 1.37 -8.20 1.55
N ALA A 42 0.74 -7.88 2.68
CA ALA A 42 -0.36 -6.91 2.76
C ALA A 42 0.03 -5.50 2.28
N THR A 43 1.33 -5.16 2.27
CA THR A 43 1.81 -3.81 1.90
C THR A 43 2.43 -3.74 0.50
N ILE A 44 2.89 -4.86 -0.05
CA ILE A 44 3.48 -4.95 -1.40
C ILE A 44 2.57 -4.32 -2.50
N PRO A 45 1.26 -4.64 -2.58
CA PRO A 45 0.44 -4.17 -3.69
C PRO A 45 0.05 -2.69 -3.59
N THR A 46 0.21 -2.05 -2.42
CA THR A 46 -0.31 -0.70 -2.17
C THR A 46 0.34 0.35 -3.07
N ALA A 47 1.67 0.39 -3.14
CA ALA A 47 2.39 1.36 -3.97
C ALA A 47 2.06 1.25 -5.48
N PRO A 48 2.12 0.05 -6.12
CA PRO A 48 1.75 -0.08 -7.52
C PRO A 48 0.26 0.13 -7.78
N ALA A 49 -0.64 -0.20 -6.84
CA ALA A 49 -2.07 0.08 -6.99
C ALA A 49 -2.36 1.60 -7.03
N VAL A 50 -1.75 2.37 -6.13
CA VAL A 50 -1.86 3.84 -6.14
C VAL A 50 -1.26 4.44 -7.41
N GLN A 51 -0.09 3.95 -7.83
CA GLN A 51 0.55 4.38 -9.07
C GLN A 51 -0.35 4.12 -10.30
N ASN A 52 -0.99 2.95 -10.36
CA ASN A 52 -1.91 2.63 -11.43
C ASN A 52 -3.17 3.51 -11.41
N ALA A 53 -3.68 3.88 -10.22
CA ALA A 53 -4.78 4.82 -10.09
C ALA A 53 -4.42 6.22 -10.61
N TYR A 54 -3.22 6.71 -10.31
CA TYR A 54 -2.72 7.97 -10.89
C TYR A 54 -2.54 7.87 -12.41
N ARG A 55 -2.01 6.75 -12.92
CA ARG A 55 -1.93 6.52 -14.37
C ARG A 55 -3.32 6.53 -15.03
N ALA A 56 -4.33 5.94 -14.41
CA ALA A 56 -5.70 5.99 -14.93
C ALA A 56 -6.27 7.41 -14.96
N LEU A 57 -5.86 8.26 -14.00
CA LEU A 57 -6.27 9.67 -13.93
C LEU A 57 -5.54 10.55 -14.96
N THR A 58 -4.22 10.40 -15.10
CA THR A 58 -3.37 11.33 -15.88
C THR A 58 -2.94 10.80 -17.24
N GLY A 59 -3.04 9.48 -17.47
CA GLY A 59 -2.50 8.80 -18.64
C GLY A 59 -0.99 8.51 -18.56
N GLU A 60 -0.30 8.96 -17.51
CA GLU A 60 1.16 8.88 -17.41
C GLU A 60 1.63 7.71 -16.54
N LEU A 61 2.57 6.92 -17.06
CA LEU A 61 3.26 5.91 -16.27
C LEU A 61 4.39 6.58 -15.46
N GLN A 62 4.26 6.55 -14.14
CA GLN A 62 5.30 7.02 -13.23
C GLN A 62 6.00 5.82 -12.56
N CYS A 63 7.34 5.83 -12.55
CA CYS A 63 8.17 4.74 -12.02
C CYS A 63 9.03 5.18 -10.82
N GLU A 64 8.77 6.36 -10.27
CA GLU A 64 9.49 6.95 -9.15
C GLU A 64 8.51 7.34 -8.04
N LEU A 65 8.94 7.19 -6.79
CA LEU A 65 8.19 7.62 -5.61
C LEU A 65 8.94 8.75 -4.89
N PRO A 66 8.23 9.73 -4.30
CA PRO A 66 6.77 9.90 -4.35
C PRO A 66 6.27 10.26 -5.76
N LEU A 67 5.03 9.87 -6.09
CA LEU A 67 4.44 10.11 -7.41
C LEU A 67 4.36 11.62 -7.70
N LYS A 68 4.82 12.06 -8.86
CA LYS A 68 4.65 13.43 -9.40
C LYS A 68 3.16 13.80 -9.39
N HIS A 69 2.90 15.07 -9.10
CA HIS A 69 1.55 15.64 -8.98
C HIS A 69 0.68 15.01 -7.86
N SER A 70 1.25 14.15 -7.00
CA SER A 70 0.58 13.74 -5.78
C SER A 70 0.74 14.77 -4.68
N TYR A 71 -0.15 14.70 -3.68
CA TYR A 71 -0.04 15.49 -2.45
C TYR A 71 1.36 15.36 -1.80
N TYR A 72 2.00 14.19 -1.94
CA TYR A 72 3.27 13.82 -1.31
C TYR A 72 4.52 14.13 -2.15
N ALA A 73 4.38 14.60 -3.39
CA ALA A 73 5.52 15.07 -4.19
C ALA A 73 6.06 16.44 -3.77
N ARG A 74 5.35 17.13 -2.86
CA ARG A 74 5.79 18.42 -2.30
C ARG A 74 6.69 18.17 -1.10
N GLY A 75 7.96 17.92 -1.39
CA GLY A 75 9.07 18.13 -0.44
C GLY A 75 9.48 19.59 -0.44
#